data_AF-A0A8T4CJJ7-F1
#
_entry.id   AF-A0A8T4CJJ7-F1
#
_cell.length_a   1.000
_cell.length_b   1.000
_cell.length_c   1.000
_cell.angle_alpha   90.00
_cell.angle_beta   90.00
_cell.angle_gamma   90.00
#
_symmetry.space_group_name_H-M   'P 1'
#
loop_
_entity.id
_entity.type
_entity.pdbx_description
1 polymer ?
#
loop_
_entity_poly.entity_id
_entity_poly.type
_entity_poly.pdbx_seq_one_letter_code
_entity_poly.pdbx_strand_id
1 'polypeptide(L)'
;WSRKARIVAIGVFDGQKRQFVKPVDSNAEIPIIDKRPGQVFTVNPNSVQIMDLETYEYVDAPFPEEEELKAKLAVGAEIEYWKIMGRVKIVRAK
;
A
#
# COMPACT_ATOMS: atom_id res chain seq x y z
N TRP A 1 -29.59 -9.51 23.47
CA TRP A 1 -29.74 -8.89 22.14
C TRP A 1 -28.35 -8.58 21.62
N SER A 2 -27.88 -9.27 20.59
CA SER A 2 -26.61 -8.94 19.94
C SER A 2 -26.81 -7.74 19.03
N ARG A 3 -26.08 -6.64 19.28
CA ARG A 3 -26.05 -5.51 18.34
C ARG A 3 -25.24 -5.93 17.11
N LYS A 4 -25.62 -5.43 15.94
CA LYS A 4 -24.91 -5.70 14.67
C LYS A 4 -24.26 -4.41 14.22
N ALA A 5 -22.98 -4.47 13.84
CA ALA A 5 -22.29 -3.38 13.20
C ALA A 5 -22.32 -3.60 11.68
N ARG A 6 -22.65 -2.54 10.94
CA ARG A 6 -22.43 -2.48 9.50
C ARG A 6 -21.14 -1.70 9.27
N ILE A 7 -20.16 -2.33 8.64
CA ILE A 7 -18.87 -1.72 8.32
C ILE A 7 -18.78 -1.61 6.81
N VAL A 8 -18.38 -0.43 6.34
CA VAL A 8 -18.13 -0.13 4.93
C VAL A 8 -16.69 0.34 4.84
N ALA A 9 -15.90 -0.33 4.01
CA ALA A 9 -14.49 -0.05 3.80
C ALA A 9 -14.17 0.02 2.31
N ILE A 10 -13.05 0.64 1.98
CA ILE A 10 -12.51 0.72 0.62
C ILE A 10 -11.21 -0.08 0.61
N GLY A 11 -11.03 -0.97 -0.37
CA GLY A 11 -9.81 -1.74 -0.50
C GLY A 11 -8.62 -0.85 -0.86
N VAL A 12 -7.52 -0.99 -0.13
CA VAL A 12 -6.31 -0.16 -0.29
C VAL A 12 -5.64 -0.38 -1.64
N PHE A 13 -5.77 -1.59 -2.22
CA PHE A 13 -5.15 -1.97 -3.49
C PHE A 13 -6.07 -1.84 -4.70
N ASP A 14 -7.35 -2.16 -4.56
CA ASP A 14 -8.30 -2.23 -5.67
C ASP A 14 -9.29 -1.05 -5.70
N GLY A 15 -9.27 -0.19 -4.68
CA GLY A 15 -10.22 0.92 -4.53
C GLY A 15 -11.68 0.46 -4.39
N GLN A 16 -11.95 -0.84 -4.25
CA GLN A 16 -13.31 -1.35 -4.29
C GLN A 16 -13.98 -1.21 -2.93
N LYS A 17 -15.22 -0.71 -2.94
CA LYS A 17 -16.05 -0.62 -1.75
C LYS A 17 -16.54 -2.00 -1.34
N ARG A 18 -16.18 -2.44 -0.13
CA ARG A 18 -16.66 -3.68 0.48
C ARG A 18 -17.46 -3.36 1.74
N GLN A 19 -18.56 -4.07 1.94
CA GLN A 19 -19.37 -3.94 3.14
C GLN A 19 -19.63 -5.30 3.76
N PHE A 20 -19.60 -5.37 5.08
CA PHE A 20 -20.03 -6.55 5.81
C PHE A 20 -20.79 -6.15 7.07
N VAL A 21 -21.67 -7.04 7.53
CA VAL A 21 -22.43 -6.87 8.76
C VAL A 21 -22.04 -8.02 9.68
N LYS A 22 -21.49 -7.71 10.84
CA LYS A 22 -21.12 -8.71 11.86
C LYS A 22 -21.67 -8.32 13.24
N PRO A 23 -21.91 -9.30 14.12
CA PRO A 23 -22.12 -9.06 15.53
C PRO A 23 -20.97 -8.21 16.12
N VAL A 24 -21.27 -7.30 17.05
CA VAL A 24 -20.28 -6.39 17.64
C VAL A 24 -19.20 -7.09 18.48
N ASP A 25 -19.48 -8.33 18.89
CA ASP A 25 -18.61 -9.23 19.65
C ASP A 25 -17.74 -10.14 18.75
N SER A 26 -17.91 -10.06 17.42
CA SER A 26 -17.06 -10.81 16.48
C SER A 26 -15.71 -10.15 16.30
N ASN A 27 -14.65 -10.97 16.26
CA ASN A 27 -13.32 -10.53 15.85
C ASN A 27 -13.28 -10.18 14.35
N ALA A 28 -12.38 -9.24 14.02
CA ALA A 28 -12.03 -8.86 12.67
C ALA A 28 -10.50 -8.92 12.51
N GLU A 29 -10.03 -9.36 11.35
CA GLU A 29 -8.61 -9.33 11.03
C GLU A 29 -8.17 -7.89 10.72
N ILE A 30 -7.11 -7.45 11.38
CA ILE A 30 -6.57 -6.10 11.23
C ILE A 30 -5.22 -6.22 10.50
N PRO A 31 -5.13 -5.79 9.23
CA PRO A 31 -3.85 -5.79 8.53
C PRO A 31 -2.94 -4.71 9.13
N ILE A 32 -1.68 -5.06 9.38
CA ILE A 32 -0.66 -4.08 9.77
C ILE A 32 -0.17 -3.38 8.50
N ILE A 33 -0.20 -2.05 8.53
CA ILE A 33 0.33 -1.19 7.48
C ILE A 33 1.66 -0.63 7.98
N ASP A 34 2.76 -1.13 7.42
CA ASP A 34 4.09 -0.62 7.70
C ASP A 34 4.44 0.46 6.66
N LYS A 35 4.69 1.69 7.12
CA LYS A 35 4.95 2.85 6.25
C LYS A 35 6.41 3.19 6.36
N ARG A 36 7.12 3.14 5.24
CA ARG A 36 8.55 3.37 5.23
C ARG A 36 8.97 4.34 4.13
N PRO A 37 10.02 5.15 4.39
CA PRO A 37 10.65 5.92 3.35
C PRO A 37 11.55 5.00 2.50
N GLY A 38 11.49 5.17 1.19
CA GLY A 38 12.32 4.44 0.24
C GLY A 38 12.81 5.35 -0.87
N GLN A 39 13.76 4.87 -1.64
CA GLN A 39 14.25 5.55 -2.84
C GLN A 39 14.06 4.64 -4.05
N VAL A 40 13.63 5.21 -5.18
CA VAL A 40 13.52 4.46 -6.43
C VAL A 40 14.93 4.12 -6.92
N PHE A 41 15.26 2.84 -6.94
CA PHE A 41 16.56 2.36 -7.42
C PHE A 41 16.55 2.15 -8.92
N THR A 42 15.51 1.50 -9.45
CA THR A 42 15.37 1.23 -10.89
C THR A 42 13.90 1.15 -11.26
N VAL A 43 13.55 1.68 -12.44
CA VAL A 43 12.21 1.59 -13.02
C VAL A 43 12.27 0.60 -14.18
N ASN A 44 11.67 -0.58 -13.99
CA ASN A 44 11.54 -1.59 -15.03
C ASN A 44 10.24 -1.37 -15.82
N PRO A 45 10.04 -2.00 -17.00
CA PRO A 45 8.81 -1.82 -17.78
C PRO A 45 7.52 -2.23 -17.05
N ASN A 46 7.61 -3.21 -16.13
CA ASN A 46 6.44 -3.79 -15.44
C ASN A 46 6.47 -3.63 -13.91
N SER A 47 7.58 -3.19 -13.33
CA SER A 47 7.75 -3.04 -11.88
C SER A 47 8.70 -1.90 -11.53
N VAL A 48 8.65 -1.45 -10.28
CA VAL A 48 9.56 -0.45 -9.72
C VAL A 48 10.33 -1.11 -8.59
N GLN A 49 11.66 -1.02 -8.65
CA GLN A 49 12.52 -1.48 -7.58
C GLN A 49 12.80 -0.32 -6.62
N ILE A 50 12.47 -0.52 -5.36
CA ILE A 50 12.58 0.45 -4.27
C ILE A 50 13.69 -0.02 -3.33
N MET A 51 14.57 0.88 -2.92
CA MET A 51 15.51 0.65 -1.84
C MET A 51 14.95 1.24 -0.56
N ASP A 52 14.69 0.41 0.45
CA ASP A 52 14.29 0.84 1.79
C ASP A 52 15.43 1.66 2.42
N LEU A 53 15.15 2.87 2.91
CA LEU A 53 16.19 3.74 3.48
C LEU A 53 16.58 3.37 4.91
N GLU A 54 15.78 2.55 5.60
CA GLU A 54 16.06 2.06 6.94
C GLU A 54 16.86 0.75 6.89
N THR A 55 16.48 -0.17 6.01
CA THR A 55 17.08 -1.51 5.94
C THR A 55 18.07 -1.70 4.79
N TYR A 56 18.10 -0.79 3.83
CA TYR A 56 18.88 -0.90 2.58
C TYR A 56 18.53 -2.14 1.74
N GLU A 57 17.38 -2.77 2.00
CA GLU A 57 16.88 -3.88 1.22
C GLU A 57 16.18 -3.39 -0.05
N TYR A 58 16.29 -4.18 -1.12
CA TYR A 58 15.55 -3.94 -2.35
C TYR A 58 14.19 -4.64 -2.31
N VAL A 59 13.17 -3.89 -2.68
CA VAL A 59 11.77 -4.31 -2.66
C VAL A 59 11.15 -4.02 -4.02
N ASP A 60 10.54 -5.03 -4.63
CA ASP A 60 9.77 -4.85 -5.86
C ASP A 60 8.34 -4.40 -5.55
N ALA A 61 7.91 -3.36 -6.26
CA ALA A 61 6.55 -2.85 -6.21
C ALA A 61 5.93 -2.82 -7.61
N PRO A 62 4.62 -3.08 -7.75
CA PRO A 62 3.91 -2.80 -8.98
C PRO A 62 3.86 -1.28 -9.22
N PHE A 63 3.69 -0.88 -10.48
CA PHE A 63 3.44 0.53 -10.79
C PHE A 63 2.18 1.04 -10.08
N PRO A 64 2.21 2.26 -9.52
CA PRO A 64 1.00 2.88 -8.98
C PRO A 64 -0.02 3.08 -10.08
N GLU A 65 -1.31 2.95 -9.78
CA GLU A 65 -2.38 3.17 -10.78
C GLU A 65 -2.52 4.66 -11.14
N GLU A 66 -2.15 5.55 -10.22
CA GLU A 66 -2.23 7.00 -10.35
C GLU A 66 -1.16 7.54 -11.31
N GLU A 67 -1.60 8.15 -12.41
CA GLU A 67 -0.70 8.71 -13.45
C GLU A 67 0.22 9.81 -12.91
N GLU A 68 -0.24 10.63 -11.97
CA GLU A 68 0.57 11.66 -11.32
C GLU A 68 1.75 11.08 -10.53
N LEU A 69 1.54 9.94 -9.86
CA LEU A 69 2.62 9.23 -9.16
C LEU A 69 3.57 8.62 -10.18
N LYS A 70 3.06 8.01 -11.26
CA LYS A 70 3.91 7.48 -12.34
C LYS A 70 4.83 8.55 -12.93
N ALA A 71 4.31 9.75 -13.18
CA ALA A 71 5.10 10.85 -13.74
C ALA A 71 6.25 11.31 -12.82
N LYS A 72 6.11 11.11 -11.50
CA LYS A 72 7.13 11.48 -10.50
C LYS A 72 8.09 10.33 -10.14
N LEU A 73 7.83 9.12 -10.63
CA LEU A 73 8.71 7.97 -10.40
C LEU A 73 9.93 8.04 -11.32
N ALA A 74 10.94 8.77 -10.87
CA ALA A 74 12.27 8.81 -11.47
C ALA A 74 13.26 8.04 -10.59
N VAL A 75 14.33 7.51 -11.20
CA VAL A 75 15.44 6.90 -10.46
C VAL A 75 16.05 7.95 -9.53
N GLY A 76 16.27 7.58 -8.27
CA GLY A 76 16.74 8.47 -7.21
C GLY A 76 15.65 9.27 -6.50
N ALA A 77 14.38 9.20 -6.93
CA ALA A 77 13.29 9.88 -6.25
C ALA A 77 13.01 9.26 -4.87
N GLU A 78 12.84 10.10 -3.86
CA GLU A 78 12.36 9.68 -2.54
C GLU A 78 10.85 9.43 -2.59
N ILE A 79 10.44 8.27 -2.09
CA ILE A 79 9.05 7.84 -2.06
C ILE A 79 8.67 7.34 -0.66
N GLU A 80 7.38 7.41 -0.35
CA GLU A 80 6.79 6.69 0.76
C GLU A 80 6.03 5.48 0.20
N TYR A 81 6.43 4.29 0.64
CA TYR A 81 5.73 3.06 0.30
C TYR A 81 5.15 2.41 1.55
N TRP A 82 4.04 1.72 1.36
CA TRP A 82 3.35 0.97 2.40
C TRP A 82 3.49 -0.51 2.12
N LYS A 83 3.95 -1.26 3.11
CA LYS A 83 4.01 -2.71 3.11
C LYS A 83 2.84 -3.26 3.93
N ILE A 84 1.95 -3.98 3.25
CA ILE A 84 0.70 -4.50 3.82
C ILE A 84 0.61 -5.98 3.46
N MET A 85 0.73 -6.86 4.46
CA MET A 85 0.63 -8.32 4.30
C MET A 85 1.50 -8.87 3.14
N GLY A 86 2.74 -8.38 3.01
CA GLY A 86 3.68 -8.80 1.96
C GLY A 86 3.47 -8.14 0.60
N ARG A 87 2.45 -7.31 0.43
CA ARG A 87 2.25 -6.48 -0.76
C ARG A 87 2.75 -5.07 -0.52
N VAL A 88 3.24 -4.43 -1.58
CA VAL A 88 3.81 -3.09 -1.52
C VAL A 88 2.97 -2.14 -2.36
N LYS A 89 2.70 -0.95 -1.83
CA LYS A 89 2.03 0.14 -2.54
C LYS A 89 2.84 1.42 -2.39
N ILE A 90 3.17 2.05 -3.51
CA ILE A 90 3.74 3.40 -3.52
C ILE A 90 2.59 4.39 -3.33
N VAL A 91 2.68 5.24 -2.31
CA VAL A 91 1.60 6.17 -1.95
C VAL A 91 1.97 7.62 -2.24
N ARG A 92 3.26 7.96 -2.15
CA ARG A 92 3.73 9.32 -2.40
C ARG A 92 5.12 9.31 -2.99
N ALA A 93 5.33 10.15 -4.00
CA ALA A 93 6.65 10.58 -4.43
C ALA A 93 6.85 12.04 -3.99
N LYS A 94 8.02 12.34 -3.42
CA LYS A 94 8.42 13.71 -3.08
C LYS A 94 8.89 14.46 -4.32
#